data_AF-A0A9W7YJY6-F1
#
_entry.id   AF-A0A9W7YJY6-F1
#
_cell.length_a   1.000
_cell.length_b   1.000
_cell.length_c   1.000
_cell.angle_alpha   90.00
_cell.angle_beta   90.00
_cell.angle_gamma   90.00
#
_symmetry.space_group_name_H-M   'P 1'
#
loop_
_entity.id
_entity.type
_entity.pdbx_description
1 polymer ?
#
loop_
_entity_poly.entity_id
_entity_poly.type
_entity_poly.pdbx_seq_one_letter_code
_entity_poly.pdbx_strand_id
1 'polypeptide(L)'
;MATGGGAHRFRDLLNKELGVEIRVEDEMESLTAGLNFLIREVADEVFTYSEDTMQFVDAAADMFPYMLVNIGSGVSILKVTGDDEFERISGTSLGGGTLWGLLNLLTGVRSFDAMLEMTKTGDNAKVDMMVGDIYGTNYGRIGLKASNIASSMGGVYRKTLDKHFDDSDVARSILYMVSNNIGQIAYLNAQLHGIRHIYFGGYFIRGHPLTMHTLSYAINFWSKGEMRALFLRHEGFLGATGAFFIGERAKPATPDVALGVAPDVSQTLNEDKAPDVRRTRGRTYSFTENFSIAGAIADDAIGSLGMLDREPSKLEPLAQLVNTAKCPYTPDT
;
A
#
# COMPACT_ATOMS: atom_id res chain seq x y z
N MET A 1 -1.29 9.31 21.77
CA MET A 1 -0.75 8.28 20.88
C MET A 1 -0.75 8.84 19.46
N ALA A 2 0.30 8.60 18.69
CA ALA A 2 0.39 8.97 17.29
C ALA A 2 1.17 7.87 16.54
N THR A 3 0.87 7.65 15.26
CA THR A 3 1.59 6.69 14.41
C THR A 3 1.81 7.27 13.01
N GLY A 4 2.57 6.55 12.19
CA GLY A 4 2.95 6.95 10.83
C GLY A 4 4.07 7.99 10.79
N GLY A 5 4.64 8.20 9.61
CA GLY A 5 5.78 9.13 9.44
C GLY A 5 5.54 10.57 9.94
N GLY A 6 4.28 11.03 9.93
CA GLY A 6 3.89 12.33 10.47
C GLY A 6 4.08 12.44 11.99
N ALA A 7 3.92 11.34 12.74
CA ALA A 7 4.09 11.33 14.19
C ALA A 7 5.52 11.70 14.60
N HIS A 8 6.52 11.26 13.83
CA HIS A 8 7.91 11.66 14.05
C HIS A 8 8.16 13.11 13.65
N ARG A 9 7.67 13.52 12.48
CA ARG A 9 7.90 14.87 11.93
C ARG A 9 7.28 15.98 12.78
N PHE A 10 6.10 15.75 13.33
CA PHE A 10 5.33 16.77 14.05
C PHE A 10 5.32 16.58 15.56
N ARG A 11 6.10 15.63 16.11
CA ARG A 11 6.12 15.30 17.54
C ARG A 11 6.35 16.52 18.42
N ASP A 12 7.44 17.25 18.17
CA ASP A 12 7.84 18.37 19.03
C ASP A 12 6.88 19.55 18.91
N LEU A 13 6.34 19.78 17.71
CA LEU A 13 5.30 20.77 17.48
C LEU A 13 4.04 20.43 18.29
N LEU A 14 3.57 19.18 18.22
CA LEU A 14 2.40 18.74 18.97
C LEU A 14 2.63 18.77 20.48
N ASN A 15 3.80 18.35 20.96
CA ASN A 15 4.17 18.43 22.36
C ASN A 15 4.11 19.88 22.87
N LYS A 16 4.65 20.82 22.08
CA LYS A 16 4.72 22.24 22.42
C LYS A 16 3.33 22.90 22.43
N GLU A 17 2.55 22.70 21.38
CA GLU A 17 1.27 23.40 21.19
C GLU A 17 0.16 22.82 22.07
N LEU A 18 0.19 21.50 22.35
CA LEU A 18 -0.86 20.83 23.13
C LEU A 18 -0.47 20.63 24.61
N GLY A 19 0.81 20.79 24.97
CA GLY A 19 1.28 20.57 26.34
C GLY A 19 1.15 19.10 26.80
N VAL A 20 1.14 18.15 25.87
CA VAL A 20 1.02 16.71 26.16
C VAL A 20 2.27 15.96 25.70
N GLU A 21 2.52 14.79 26.30
CA GLU A 21 3.55 13.87 25.82
C GLU A 21 3.00 13.01 24.67
N ILE A 22 3.49 13.22 23.45
CA ILE A 22 3.18 12.37 22.31
C ILE A 22 4.03 11.09 22.37
N ARG A 23 3.34 9.97 22.64
CA ARG A 23 3.83 8.61 22.43
C ARG A 23 3.65 8.20 20.97
N VAL A 24 4.75 7.81 20.34
CA VAL A 24 4.79 7.43 18.92
C VAL A 24 4.84 5.91 18.84
N GLU A 25 3.88 5.34 18.13
CA GLU A 25 3.78 3.90 17.86
C GLU A 25 4.22 3.57 16.44
N ASP A 26 4.78 2.37 16.23
CA ASP A 26 5.20 1.91 14.91
C ASP A 26 4.03 1.88 13.91
N GLU A 27 4.30 2.28 12.67
CA GLU A 27 3.28 2.40 11.64
C GLU A 27 2.71 1.04 11.24
N MET A 28 3.56 0.03 11.05
CA MET A 28 3.13 -1.27 10.57
C MET A 28 2.43 -2.06 11.67
N GLU A 29 2.95 -2.00 12.90
CA GLU A 29 2.29 -2.57 14.08
C GLU A 29 0.91 -1.97 14.30
N SER A 30 0.78 -0.63 14.17
CA SER A 30 -0.52 0.04 14.29
C SER A 30 -1.47 -0.35 13.16
N LEU A 31 -0.99 -0.54 11.93
CA LEU A 31 -1.81 -0.99 10.81
C LEU A 31 -2.35 -2.41 11.02
N THR A 32 -1.50 -3.35 11.43
CA THR A 32 -1.89 -4.75 11.64
C THR A 32 -2.80 -4.89 12.85
N ALA A 33 -2.49 -4.23 13.97
CA ALA A 33 -3.33 -4.23 15.16
C ALA A 33 -4.73 -3.64 14.87
N GLY A 34 -4.79 -2.54 14.12
CA GLY A 34 -6.06 -1.93 13.72
C GLY A 34 -6.88 -2.83 12.81
N LEU A 35 -6.27 -3.45 11.80
CA LEU A 35 -6.94 -4.39 10.92
C LEU A 35 -7.47 -5.61 11.68
N ASN A 36 -6.65 -6.21 12.55
CA ASN A 36 -7.04 -7.38 13.34
C ASN A 36 -8.22 -7.07 14.27
N PHE A 37 -8.21 -5.90 14.89
CA PHE A 37 -9.35 -5.43 15.70
C PHE A 37 -10.62 -5.31 14.86
N LEU A 38 -10.54 -4.62 13.72
CA LEU A 38 -11.69 -4.37 12.86
C LEU A 38 -12.31 -5.68 12.33
N ILE A 39 -11.48 -6.65 11.93
CA ILE A 39 -11.96 -7.97 11.46
C ILE A 39 -12.75 -8.71 12.54
N ARG A 40 -12.35 -8.61 13.81
CA ARG A 40 -12.93 -9.40 14.91
C ARG A 40 -14.11 -8.74 15.60
N GLU A 41 -14.04 -7.43 15.77
CA GLU A 41 -14.93 -6.70 16.69
C GLU A 41 -15.99 -5.88 15.95
N VAL A 42 -15.80 -5.62 14.64
CA VAL A 42 -16.72 -4.79 13.86
C VAL A 42 -17.51 -5.66 12.89
N ALA A 43 -18.82 -5.75 13.14
CA ALA A 43 -19.74 -6.43 12.24
C ALA A 43 -19.80 -5.73 10.87
N ASP A 44 -19.95 -6.53 9.81
CA ASP A 44 -20.04 -6.06 8.43
C ASP A 44 -18.88 -5.14 8.04
N GLU A 45 -17.66 -5.46 8.47
CA GLU A 45 -16.47 -4.64 8.20
C GLU A 45 -15.76 -5.03 6.91
N VAL A 46 -15.56 -6.33 6.71
CA VAL A 46 -14.84 -6.89 5.57
C VAL A 46 -15.82 -7.22 4.45
N PHE A 47 -15.49 -6.83 3.22
CA PHE A 47 -16.31 -7.16 2.05
C PHE A 47 -15.47 -7.44 0.80
N THR A 48 -16.05 -8.19 -0.12
CA THR A 48 -15.58 -8.30 -1.51
C THR A 48 -16.37 -7.33 -2.40
N TYR A 49 -15.76 -6.91 -3.49
CA TYR A 49 -16.41 -6.07 -4.50
C TYR A 49 -16.29 -6.72 -5.88
N SER A 50 -17.41 -7.13 -6.47
CA SER A 50 -17.47 -7.76 -7.80
C SER A 50 -18.78 -7.41 -8.50
N GLU A 51 -18.75 -7.25 -9.83
CA GLU A 51 -19.97 -6.97 -10.62
C GLU A 51 -20.81 -5.81 -10.05
N ASP A 52 -20.12 -4.76 -9.59
CA ASP A 52 -20.72 -3.60 -8.93
C ASP A 52 -21.55 -3.89 -7.67
N THR A 53 -21.27 -5.01 -7.01
CA THR A 53 -21.90 -5.40 -5.75
C THR A 53 -20.88 -5.56 -4.64
N MET A 54 -21.22 -5.00 -3.47
CA MET A 54 -20.52 -5.19 -2.20
C MET A 54 -21.13 -6.39 -1.48
N GLN A 55 -20.29 -7.33 -1.06
CA GLN A 55 -20.72 -8.53 -0.32
C GLN A 55 -19.88 -8.69 0.94
N PHE A 56 -20.50 -8.60 2.12
CA PHE A 56 -19.82 -8.77 3.40
C PHE A 56 -19.35 -10.21 3.59
N VAL A 57 -18.20 -10.37 4.24
CA VAL A 57 -17.56 -11.65 4.50
C VAL A 57 -17.23 -11.75 5.99
N ASP A 58 -17.60 -12.86 6.61
CA ASP A 58 -17.09 -13.21 7.93
C ASP A 58 -15.66 -13.75 7.78
N ALA A 59 -14.69 -12.92 8.14
CA ALA A 59 -13.27 -13.22 8.00
C ALA A 59 -12.58 -13.55 9.32
N ALA A 60 -13.29 -13.55 10.45
CA ALA A 60 -12.68 -13.65 11.78
C ALA A 60 -12.17 -15.07 12.10
N ALA A 61 -12.89 -16.11 11.64
CA ALA A 61 -12.61 -17.49 12.02
C ALA A 61 -11.31 -18.08 11.44
N ASP A 62 -10.86 -17.60 10.28
CA ASP A 62 -9.66 -18.10 9.57
C ASP A 62 -8.91 -16.93 8.90
N MET A 63 -8.59 -15.91 9.71
CA MET A 63 -8.02 -14.67 9.19
C MET A 63 -6.57 -14.81 8.71
N PHE A 64 -5.77 -15.67 9.35
CA PHE A 64 -4.34 -15.81 9.08
C PHE A 64 -4.02 -17.05 8.22
N PRO A 65 -2.98 -17.00 7.36
CA PRO A 65 -2.22 -15.81 7.00
C PRO A 65 -2.99 -14.91 6.03
N TYR A 66 -2.76 -13.61 6.13
CA TYR A 66 -3.27 -12.64 5.15
C TYR A 66 -2.17 -11.69 4.67
N MET A 67 -2.47 -11.02 3.57
CA MET A 67 -1.66 -9.93 3.03
C MET A 67 -2.40 -8.61 3.23
N LEU A 68 -1.74 -7.61 3.80
CA LEU A 68 -2.23 -6.24 3.83
C LEU A 68 -1.47 -5.41 2.80
N VAL A 69 -2.19 -4.92 1.80
CA VAL A 69 -1.71 -3.95 0.81
C VAL A 69 -2.22 -2.58 1.24
N ASN A 70 -1.39 -1.85 1.99
CA ASN A 70 -1.74 -0.52 2.48
C ASN A 70 -1.37 0.54 1.45
N ILE A 71 -2.38 1.17 0.83
CA ILE A 71 -2.22 2.14 -0.26
C ILE A 71 -2.40 3.56 0.29
N GLY A 72 -1.27 4.25 0.48
CA GLY A 72 -1.20 5.67 0.85
C GLY A 72 -0.54 6.50 -0.25
N SER A 73 0.40 7.37 0.12
CA SER A 73 1.23 8.10 -0.86
C SER A 73 2.04 7.13 -1.72
N GLY A 74 2.68 6.13 -1.09
CA GLY A 74 3.19 4.93 -1.74
C GLY A 74 2.37 3.71 -1.31
N VAL A 75 2.92 2.51 -1.50
CA VAL A 75 2.27 1.25 -1.12
C VAL A 75 3.22 0.40 -0.28
N SER A 76 2.72 -0.10 0.85
CA SER A 76 3.41 -1.08 1.69
C SER A 76 2.63 -2.39 1.66
N ILE A 77 3.34 -3.50 1.47
CA ILE A 77 2.76 -4.84 1.42
C ILE A 77 3.29 -5.64 2.59
N LEU A 78 2.39 -6.01 3.49
CA LEU A 78 2.69 -6.77 4.70
C LEU A 78 2.13 -8.19 4.57
N LYS A 79 2.93 -9.18 4.95
CA LYS A 79 2.46 -10.53 5.27
C LYS A 79 2.20 -10.57 6.77
N VAL A 80 1.03 -11.07 7.16
CA VAL A 80 0.65 -11.22 8.57
C VAL A 80 0.27 -12.66 8.84
N THR A 81 0.96 -13.29 9.79
CA THR A 81 0.79 -14.70 10.16
C THR A 81 0.19 -14.90 11.55
N GLY A 82 0.09 -13.83 12.33
CA GLY A 82 -0.50 -13.81 13.67
C GLY A 82 -0.66 -12.37 14.18
N ASP A 83 -1.18 -12.21 15.39
CA ASP A 83 -1.55 -10.90 15.95
C ASP A 83 -0.41 -9.88 15.98
N ASP A 84 0.77 -10.32 16.40
CA ASP A 84 1.99 -9.52 16.49
C ASP A 84 3.09 -10.08 15.56
N GLU A 85 2.70 -10.92 14.59
CA GLU A 85 3.61 -11.57 13.65
C GLU A 85 3.36 -11.07 12.23
N PHE A 86 4.16 -10.08 11.83
CA PHE A 86 4.09 -9.50 10.50
C PHE A 86 5.48 -9.21 9.93
N GLU A 87 5.54 -9.12 8.61
CA GLU A 87 6.74 -8.79 7.85
C GLU A 87 6.35 -7.90 6.67
N ARG A 88 7.09 -6.80 6.46
CA ARG A 88 6.99 -6.04 5.21
C ARG A 88 7.74 -6.75 4.10
N ILE A 89 7.00 -7.45 3.28
CA ILE A 89 7.54 -8.29 2.21
C ILE A 89 7.80 -7.51 0.92
N SER A 90 7.11 -6.39 0.70
CA SER A 90 7.26 -5.61 -0.54
C SER A 90 6.68 -4.20 -0.40
N GLY A 91 6.74 -3.44 -1.50
CA GLY A 91 6.11 -2.15 -1.66
C GLY A 91 6.37 -1.57 -3.04
N THR A 92 5.65 -0.49 -3.38
CA THR A 92 5.89 0.28 -4.59
C THR A 92 5.74 1.77 -4.30
N SER A 93 6.53 2.60 -4.99
CA SER A 93 6.36 4.05 -4.95
C SER A 93 5.17 4.52 -5.78
N LEU A 94 4.63 3.66 -6.66
CA LEU A 94 3.46 3.93 -7.50
C LEU A 94 2.16 3.74 -6.70
N GLY A 95 1.92 4.65 -5.76
CA GLY A 95 0.72 4.69 -4.92
C GLY A 95 -0.22 5.85 -5.27
N GLY A 96 -1.01 6.27 -4.29
CA GLY A 96 -1.91 7.41 -4.45
C GLY A 96 -1.15 8.70 -4.79
N GLY A 97 0.00 8.95 -4.17
CA GLY A 97 0.80 10.14 -4.44
C GLY A 97 1.22 10.26 -5.91
N THR A 98 1.48 9.14 -6.56
CA THR A 98 1.76 9.09 -8.00
C THR A 98 0.54 9.43 -8.83
N LEU A 99 -0.63 8.84 -8.52
CA LEU A 99 -1.89 9.18 -9.20
C LEU A 99 -2.14 10.69 -9.10
N TRP A 100 -2.13 11.25 -7.89
CA TRP A 100 -2.44 12.65 -7.66
C TRP A 100 -1.42 13.59 -8.29
N GLY A 101 -0.12 13.25 -8.19
CA GLY A 101 0.94 14.04 -8.79
C GLY A 101 0.82 14.10 -10.32
N LEU A 102 0.58 12.96 -10.97
CA LEU A 102 0.42 12.91 -12.42
C LEU A 102 -0.86 13.62 -12.88
N LEU A 103 -2.00 13.41 -12.20
CA LEU A 103 -3.23 14.12 -12.54
C LEU A 103 -3.06 15.63 -12.38
N ASN A 104 -2.42 16.08 -11.30
CA ASN A 104 -2.15 17.50 -11.12
C ASN A 104 -1.31 18.09 -12.24
N LEU A 105 -0.25 17.40 -12.66
CA LEU A 105 0.64 17.85 -13.72
C LEU A 105 -0.03 17.88 -15.08
N LEU A 106 -0.88 16.90 -15.38
CA LEU A 106 -1.42 16.70 -16.73
C LEU A 106 -2.77 17.39 -16.96
N THR A 107 -3.60 17.55 -15.92
CA THR A 107 -4.94 18.17 -16.04
C THR A 107 -5.06 19.50 -15.31
N GLY A 108 -4.06 19.86 -14.49
CA GLY A 108 -4.09 21.09 -13.68
C GLY A 108 -5.02 21.05 -12.46
N VAL A 109 -5.81 19.97 -12.29
CA VAL A 109 -6.73 19.82 -11.15
C VAL A 109 -5.95 19.65 -9.85
N ARG A 110 -6.45 20.24 -8.75
CA ARG A 110 -5.76 20.28 -7.45
C ARG A 110 -6.49 19.58 -6.31
N SER A 111 -7.80 19.37 -6.45
CA SER A 111 -8.60 18.70 -5.44
C SER A 111 -8.64 17.20 -5.71
N PHE A 112 -8.38 16.40 -4.67
CA PHE A 112 -8.47 14.95 -4.71
C PHE A 112 -9.87 14.49 -5.15
N ASP A 113 -10.92 15.06 -4.57
CA ASP A 113 -12.29 14.65 -4.88
C ASP A 113 -12.63 15.00 -6.34
N ALA A 114 -12.16 16.16 -6.82
CA ALA A 114 -12.34 16.54 -8.23
C ALA A 114 -11.60 15.59 -9.17
N MET A 115 -10.37 15.17 -8.83
CA MET A 115 -9.63 14.17 -9.59
C MET A 115 -10.36 12.84 -9.68
N LEU A 116 -10.91 12.34 -8.56
CA LEU A 116 -11.70 11.10 -8.57
C LEU A 116 -12.98 11.24 -9.40
N GLU A 117 -13.72 12.35 -9.28
CA GLU A 117 -14.92 12.56 -10.09
C GLU A 117 -14.63 12.52 -11.59
N MET A 118 -13.51 13.10 -12.04
CA MET A 118 -13.10 13.03 -13.45
C MET A 118 -12.89 11.60 -13.94
N THR A 119 -12.36 10.72 -13.08
CA THR A 119 -12.15 9.32 -13.46
C THR A 119 -13.45 8.57 -13.71
N LYS A 120 -14.62 9.09 -13.31
CA LYS A 120 -15.92 8.45 -13.50
C LYS A 120 -16.49 8.64 -14.91
N THR A 121 -16.16 9.74 -15.58
CA THR A 121 -16.71 10.08 -16.89
C THR A 121 -15.77 9.76 -18.05
N GLY A 122 -14.47 9.57 -17.77
CA GLY A 122 -13.47 9.30 -18.79
C GLY A 122 -13.62 7.98 -19.52
N ASP A 123 -12.94 7.83 -20.64
CA ASP A 123 -12.79 6.60 -21.41
C ASP A 123 -11.30 6.36 -21.68
N ASN A 124 -10.74 5.37 -20.98
CA ASN A 124 -9.31 5.07 -21.08
C ASN A 124 -8.92 4.52 -22.45
N ALA A 125 -9.84 3.92 -23.23
CA ALA A 125 -9.51 3.31 -24.52
C ALA A 125 -9.04 4.33 -25.57
N LYS A 126 -9.36 5.62 -25.36
CA LYS A 126 -8.87 6.73 -26.20
C LYS A 126 -7.41 7.09 -25.91
N VAL A 127 -6.92 6.81 -24.70
CA VAL A 127 -5.58 7.19 -24.21
C VAL A 127 -4.64 5.98 -24.17
N ASP A 128 -5.16 4.82 -23.76
CA ASP A 128 -4.42 3.57 -23.65
C ASP A 128 -4.30 2.85 -24.99
N MET A 129 -3.30 1.98 -25.09
CA MET A 129 -3.24 0.95 -26.11
C MET A 129 -3.87 -0.32 -25.56
N MET A 130 -4.93 -0.81 -26.20
CA MET A 130 -5.66 -2.02 -25.84
C MET A 130 -5.09 -3.22 -26.62
N VAL A 131 -5.33 -4.44 -26.15
CA VAL A 131 -4.96 -5.68 -26.86
C VAL A 131 -5.61 -5.72 -28.25
N GLY A 132 -6.86 -5.28 -28.37
CA GLY A 132 -7.57 -5.22 -29.65
C GLY A 132 -6.93 -4.27 -30.65
N ASP A 133 -6.26 -3.21 -30.21
CA ASP A 133 -5.55 -2.29 -31.12
C ASP A 133 -4.30 -2.93 -31.74
N ILE A 134 -3.71 -3.93 -31.06
CA ILE A 134 -2.50 -4.63 -31.51
C ILE A 134 -2.89 -5.84 -32.37
N TYR A 135 -3.89 -6.61 -31.94
CA TYR A 135 -4.23 -7.91 -32.52
C TYR A 135 -5.53 -7.91 -33.34
N GLY A 136 -6.30 -6.83 -33.34
CA GLY A 136 -7.62 -6.71 -33.99
C GLY A 136 -8.75 -7.51 -33.32
N THR A 137 -8.43 -8.41 -32.39
CA THR A 137 -9.36 -9.31 -31.70
C THR A 137 -8.79 -9.71 -30.33
N ASN A 138 -9.44 -10.64 -29.63
CA ASN A 138 -8.93 -11.25 -28.42
C ASN A 138 -7.63 -12.01 -28.71
N TYR A 139 -6.66 -11.92 -27.81
CA TYR A 139 -5.45 -12.73 -27.90
C TYR A 139 -5.64 -14.07 -27.15
N GLY A 140 -6.34 -14.99 -27.82
CA GLY A 140 -6.82 -16.25 -27.23
C GLY A 140 -5.72 -17.18 -26.71
N ARG A 141 -4.49 -17.10 -27.24
CA ARG A 141 -3.37 -17.97 -26.83
C ARG A 141 -3.01 -17.83 -25.35
N ILE A 142 -3.18 -16.64 -24.80
CA ILE A 142 -2.88 -16.32 -23.39
C ILE A 142 -4.09 -15.77 -22.63
N GLY A 143 -5.29 -15.90 -23.21
CA GLY A 143 -6.55 -15.55 -22.53
C GLY A 143 -6.81 -14.05 -22.35
N LEU A 144 -6.16 -13.18 -23.13
CA LEU A 144 -6.41 -11.74 -23.06
C LEU A 144 -7.57 -11.31 -23.96
N LYS A 145 -8.53 -10.58 -23.40
CA LYS A 145 -9.63 -9.96 -24.15
C LYS A 145 -9.11 -8.73 -24.90
N ALA A 146 -9.74 -8.39 -26.02
CA ALA A 146 -9.43 -7.20 -26.80
C ALA A 146 -9.52 -5.91 -25.97
N SER A 147 -10.40 -5.89 -24.96
CA SER A 147 -10.61 -4.78 -24.03
C SER A 147 -9.58 -4.70 -22.89
N ASN A 148 -8.61 -5.61 -22.80
CA ASN A 148 -7.53 -5.48 -21.82
C ASN A 148 -6.55 -4.39 -22.27
N ILE A 149 -6.02 -3.63 -21.32
CA ILE A 149 -4.96 -2.65 -21.56
C ILE A 149 -3.67 -3.44 -21.85
N ALA A 150 -3.06 -3.19 -23.02
CA ALA A 150 -1.76 -3.73 -23.39
C ALA A 150 -0.63 -2.77 -22.99
N SER A 151 -0.86 -1.46 -23.11
CA SER A 151 0.09 -0.43 -22.69
C SER A 151 -0.67 0.82 -22.25
N SER A 152 -0.58 1.12 -20.96
CA SER A 152 -1.12 2.34 -20.37
C SER A 152 -0.46 3.58 -20.99
N MET A 153 -1.27 4.58 -21.34
CA MET A 153 -0.86 5.80 -22.05
C MET A 153 -0.24 5.57 -23.45
N GLY A 154 -0.14 4.32 -23.92
CA GLY A 154 0.51 3.99 -25.19
C GLY A 154 -0.20 4.54 -26.43
N GLY A 155 -1.49 4.84 -26.30
CA GLY A 155 -2.29 5.49 -27.34
C GLY A 155 -1.85 6.93 -27.61
N VAL A 156 -1.35 7.65 -26.60
CA VAL A 156 -0.86 9.03 -26.74
C VAL A 156 0.26 9.11 -27.78
N TYR A 157 1.20 8.17 -27.77
CA TYR A 157 2.31 8.16 -28.71
C TYR A 157 1.95 7.52 -30.06
N ARG A 158 1.14 6.46 -30.06
CA ARG A 158 0.95 5.59 -31.24
C ARG A 158 -0.38 5.76 -31.98
N LYS A 159 -1.45 6.21 -31.32
CA LYS A 159 -2.78 6.30 -31.95
C LYS A 159 -3.01 7.65 -32.63
N THR A 160 -2.41 8.76 -32.19
CA THR A 160 -2.45 10.07 -32.88
C THR A 160 -1.63 11.12 -32.11
N LEU A 161 -0.66 11.77 -32.76
CA LEU A 161 0.19 12.81 -32.13
C LEU A 161 -0.48 14.20 -32.03
N ASP A 162 -1.53 14.46 -32.82
CA ASP A 162 -2.19 15.78 -32.92
C ASP A 162 -3.59 15.85 -32.26
N LYS A 163 -3.88 14.95 -31.30
CA LYS A 163 -5.15 14.99 -30.58
C LYS A 163 -5.03 15.71 -29.24
N HIS A 164 -5.97 16.62 -29.00
CA HIS A 164 -6.30 17.01 -27.65
C HIS A 164 -7.00 15.83 -26.95
N PHE A 165 -6.46 15.41 -25.81
CA PHE A 165 -7.07 14.37 -24.97
C PHE A 165 -7.94 15.05 -23.91
N ASP A 166 -9.12 14.49 -23.65
CA ASP A 166 -9.95 14.93 -22.54
C ASP A 166 -9.26 14.56 -21.23
N ASP A 167 -9.20 15.51 -20.30
CA ASP A 167 -8.58 15.31 -19.00
C ASP A 167 -9.23 14.15 -18.22
N SER A 168 -10.53 13.91 -18.42
CA SER A 168 -11.23 12.77 -17.81
C SER A 168 -10.77 11.43 -18.38
N ASP A 169 -10.51 11.34 -19.69
CA ASP A 169 -9.96 10.15 -20.34
C ASP A 169 -8.55 9.85 -19.82
N VAL A 170 -7.71 10.88 -19.71
CA VAL A 170 -6.36 10.80 -19.12
C VAL A 170 -6.45 10.37 -17.66
N ALA A 171 -7.39 10.93 -16.90
CA ALA A 171 -7.57 10.59 -15.50
C ALA A 171 -7.94 9.12 -15.30
N ARG A 172 -8.89 8.61 -16.10
CA ARG A 172 -9.27 7.19 -16.03
C ARG A 172 -8.11 6.25 -16.41
N SER A 173 -7.33 6.59 -17.43
CA SER A 173 -6.13 5.82 -17.81
C SER A 173 -5.12 5.74 -16.67
N ILE A 174 -4.77 6.85 -16.03
CA ILE A 174 -3.79 6.87 -14.93
C ILE A 174 -4.32 6.11 -13.70
N LEU A 175 -5.62 6.24 -13.38
CA LEU A 175 -6.25 5.46 -12.31
C LEU A 175 -6.10 3.95 -12.56
N TYR A 176 -6.38 3.49 -13.79
CA TYR A 176 -6.20 2.09 -14.17
C TYR A 176 -4.74 1.67 -14.18
N MET A 177 -3.82 2.51 -14.64
CA MET A 177 -2.39 2.22 -14.63
C MET A 177 -1.89 1.95 -13.21
N VAL A 178 -2.20 2.84 -12.27
CA VAL A 178 -1.79 2.70 -10.87
C VAL A 178 -2.50 1.50 -10.21
N SER A 179 -3.82 1.38 -10.36
CA SER A 179 -4.59 0.32 -9.71
C SER A 179 -4.23 -1.08 -10.23
N ASN A 180 -4.06 -1.25 -11.56
CA ASN A 180 -3.64 -2.54 -12.13
C ASN A 180 -2.20 -2.88 -11.70
N ASN A 181 -1.29 -1.91 -11.63
CA ASN A 181 0.07 -2.15 -11.17
C ASN A 181 0.09 -2.63 -9.70
N ILE A 182 -0.68 -1.97 -8.83
CA ILE A 182 -0.84 -2.38 -7.43
C ILE A 182 -1.42 -3.79 -7.35
N GLY A 183 -2.51 -4.07 -8.08
CA GLY A 183 -3.14 -5.39 -8.11
C GLY A 183 -2.20 -6.50 -8.58
N GLN A 184 -1.40 -6.24 -9.62
CA GLN A 184 -0.43 -7.22 -10.11
C GLN A 184 0.70 -7.48 -9.10
N ILE A 185 1.25 -6.44 -8.47
CA ILE A 185 2.29 -6.60 -7.45
C ILE A 185 1.73 -7.35 -6.24
N ALA A 186 0.51 -7.03 -5.81
CA ALA A 186 -0.18 -7.74 -4.73
C ALA A 186 -0.36 -9.22 -5.06
N TYR A 187 -0.86 -9.54 -6.27
CA TYR A 187 -0.97 -10.92 -6.76
C TYR A 187 0.36 -11.66 -6.74
N LEU A 188 1.43 -11.07 -7.28
CA LEU A 188 2.74 -11.73 -7.35
C LEU A 188 3.30 -12.03 -5.96
N ASN A 189 3.15 -11.10 -5.02
CA ASN A 189 3.54 -11.32 -3.62
C ASN A 189 2.67 -12.39 -2.96
N ALA A 190 1.35 -12.37 -3.19
CA ALA A 190 0.44 -13.37 -2.64
C ALA A 190 0.76 -14.77 -3.17
N GLN A 191 1.08 -14.89 -4.47
CA GLN A 191 1.53 -16.14 -5.07
C GLN A 191 2.85 -16.62 -4.47
N LEU A 192 3.84 -15.71 -4.33
CA LEU A 192 5.16 -16.04 -3.77
C LEU A 192 5.07 -16.57 -2.34
N HIS A 193 4.16 -16.01 -1.53
CA HIS A 193 4.00 -16.36 -0.12
C HIS A 193 2.87 -17.36 0.16
N GLY A 194 2.16 -17.86 -0.87
CA GLY A 194 1.07 -18.82 -0.71
C GLY A 194 -0.14 -18.26 0.05
N ILE A 195 -0.43 -16.96 -0.08
CA ILE A 195 -1.50 -16.27 0.65
C ILE A 195 -2.71 -16.09 -0.27
N ARG A 196 -3.91 -16.40 0.23
CA ARG A 196 -5.17 -16.29 -0.54
C ARG A 196 -6.00 -15.05 -0.20
N HIS A 197 -5.86 -14.52 1.01
CA HIS A 197 -6.62 -13.36 1.48
C HIS A 197 -5.76 -12.09 1.38
N ILE A 198 -6.16 -11.17 0.50
CA ILE A 198 -5.45 -9.92 0.24
C ILE A 198 -6.36 -8.76 0.65
N TYR A 199 -6.07 -8.14 1.79
CA TYR A 199 -6.74 -6.94 2.27
C TYR A 199 -6.12 -5.70 1.64
N PHE A 200 -6.94 -4.88 1.03
CA PHE A 200 -6.56 -3.56 0.56
C PHE A 200 -6.98 -2.52 1.60
N GLY A 201 -6.00 -1.80 2.14
CA GLY A 201 -6.18 -0.75 3.13
C GLY A 201 -5.63 0.59 2.64
N GLY A 202 -5.73 1.61 3.49
CA GLY A 202 -5.25 2.96 3.23
C GLY A 202 -6.31 3.85 2.59
N TYR A 203 -5.98 5.14 2.44
CA TYR A 203 -6.95 6.18 2.06
C TYR A 203 -6.99 6.48 0.56
N PHE A 204 -6.47 5.57 -0.26
CA PHE A 204 -6.54 5.67 -1.73
C PHE A 204 -7.89 5.24 -2.30
N ILE A 205 -8.48 4.19 -1.73
CA ILE A 205 -9.66 3.51 -2.28
C ILE A 205 -10.91 4.37 -2.03
N ARG A 206 -11.13 4.83 -0.80
CA ARG A 206 -12.24 5.68 -0.32
C ARG A 206 -13.61 5.20 -0.80
N GLY A 207 -13.82 3.89 -0.85
CA GLY A 207 -15.05 3.29 -1.38
C GLY A 207 -15.31 3.58 -2.86
N HIS A 208 -14.30 3.97 -3.63
CA HIS A 208 -14.43 4.29 -5.05
C HIS A 208 -14.65 3.02 -5.88
N PRO A 209 -15.84 2.83 -6.50
CA PRO A 209 -16.22 1.60 -7.20
C PRO A 209 -15.23 1.14 -8.26
N LEU A 210 -14.71 2.08 -9.08
CA LEU A 210 -13.79 1.75 -10.16
C LEU A 210 -12.48 1.18 -9.63
N THR A 211 -11.96 1.75 -8.52
CA THR A 211 -10.72 1.30 -7.91
C THR A 211 -10.88 -0.11 -7.34
N MET A 212 -11.96 -0.34 -6.58
CA MET A 212 -12.26 -1.66 -6.01
C MET A 212 -12.48 -2.70 -7.10
N HIS A 213 -13.25 -2.36 -8.14
CA HIS A 213 -13.47 -3.22 -9.30
C HIS A 213 -12.16 -3.60 -9.99
N THR A 214 -11.27 -2.63 -10.27
CA THR A 214 -9.99 -2.88 -10.93
C THR A 214 -9.08 -3.78 -10.10
N LEU A 215 -8.99 -3.54 -8.79
CA LEU A 215 -8.19 -4.37 -7.88
C LEU A 215 -8.75 -5.80 -7.79
N SER A 216 -10.06 -5.95 -7.59
CA SER A 216 -10.73 -7.26 -7.59
C SER A 216 -10.53 -8.02 -8.89
N TYR A 217 -10.72 -7.32 -10.03
CA TYR A 217 -10.53 -7.90 -11.35
C TYR A 217 -9.08 -8.36 -11.55
N ALA A 218 -8.10 -7.55 -11.19
CA ALA A 218 -6.68 -7.89 -11.32
C ALA A 218 -6.33 -9.15 -10.50
N ILE A 219 -6.73 -9.20 -9.23
CA ILE A 219 -6.49 -10.38 -8.38
C ILE A 219 -7.15 -11.61 -8.97
N ASN A 220 -8.46 -11.55 -9.27
CA ASN A 220 -9.20 -12.69 -9.79
C ASN A 220 -8.67 -13.18 -11.15
N PHE A 221 -8.30 -12.24 -12.03
CA PHE A 221 -7.77 -12.55 -13.35
C PHE A 221 -6.46 -13.33 -13.27
N TRP A 222 -5.48 -12.83 -12.50
CA TRP A 222 -4.17 -13.47 -12.40
C TRP A 222 -4.22 -14.76 -11.57
N SER A 223 -5.01 -14.78 -10.50
CA SER A 223 -5.13 -15.96 -9.63
C SER A 223 -6.12 -17.01 -10.14
N LYS A 224 -6.82 -16.77 -11.25
CA LYS A 224 -7.91 -17.65 -11.75
C LYS A 224 -8.95 -17.98 -10.66
N GLY A 225 -9.25 -17.00 -9.81
CA GLY A 225 -10.20 -17.14 -8.68
C GLY A 225 -9.66 -17.81 -7.41
N GLU A 226 -8.38 -18.20 -7.35
CA GLU A 226 -7.78 -18.82 -6.15
C GLU A 226 -7.50 -17.83 -5.00
N MET A 227 -7.38 -16.54 -5.30
CA MET A 227 -7.13 -15.46 -4.34
C MET A 227 -8.31 -14.50 -4.31
N ARG A 228 -8.50 -13.84 -3.17
CA ARG A 228 -9.59 -12.89 -2.94
C ARG A 228 -9.05 -11.52 -2.54
N ALA A 229 -9.52 -10.50 -3.25
CA ALA A 229 -9.39 -9.11 -2.85
C ALA A 229 -10.47 -8.79 -1.81
N LEU A 230 -10.03 -8.30 -0.65
CA LEU A 230 -10.87 -7.94 0.49
C LEU A 230 -10.69 -6.44 0.77
N PHE A 231 -11.79 -5.77 1.05
CA PHE A 231 -11.84 -4.35 1.36
C PHE A 231 -12.48 -4.14 2.74
N LEU A 232 -12.33 -2.93 3.26
CA LEU A 232 -12.70 -2.57 4.62
C LEU A 232 -13.51 -1.29 4.57
N ARG A 233 -14.58 -1.21 5.36
CA ARG A 233 -15.34 0.04 5.48
C ARG A 233 -14.48 1.14 6.10
N HIS A 234 -13.57 0.77 6.99
CA HIS A 234 -12.68 1.69 7.70
C HIS A 234 -11.21 1.57 7.25
N GLU A 235 -10.98 1.27 5.96
CA GLU A 235 -9.66 1.13 5.32
C GLU A 235 -8.66 2.26 5.62
N GLY A 236 -9.15 3.50 5.78
CA GLY A 236 -8.33 4.68 6.07
C GLY A 236 -7.88 4.85 7.51
N PHE A 237 -8.47 4.08 8.44
CA PHE A 237 -8.34 4.32 9.88
C PHE A 237 -7.56 3.25 10.62
N LEU A 238 -6.96 2.28 9.89
CA LEU A 238 -6.23 1.15 10.47
C LEU A 238 -5.16 1.61 11.47
N GLY A 239 -4.25 2.48 11.04
CA GLY A 239 -3.16 2.96 11.90
C GLY A 239 -3.65 3.72 13.13
N ALA A 240 -4.64 4.61 12.97
CA ALA A 240 -5.20 5.36 14.10
C ALA A 240 -5.88 4.42 15.12
N THR A 241 -6.61 3.43 14.63
CA THR A 241 -7.30 2.42 15.44
C THR A 241 -6.30 1.56 16.20
N GLY A 242 -5.27 1.02 15.52
CA GLY A 242 -4.26 0.20 16.17
C GLY A 242 -3.43 0.98 17.20
N ALA A 243 -3.00 2.21 16.89
CA ALA A 243 -2.27 3.05 17.84
C ALA A 243 -3.09 3.35 19.12
N PHE A 244 -4.41 3.50 18.98
CA PHE A 244 -5.31 3.61 20.13
C PHE A 244 -5.32 2.32 20.96
N PHE A 245 -5.48 1.15 20.34
CA PHE A 245 -5.51 -0.14 21.05
C PHE A 245 -4.20 -0.51 21.71
N ILE A 246 -3.07 -0.29 21.03
CA ILE A 246 -1.72 -0.51 21.59
C ILE A 246 -1.54 0.37 22.83
N GLY A 247 -1.99 1.63 22.76
CA GLY A 247 -1.93 2.57 23.89
C GLY A 247 -2.75 2.15 25.11
N GLU A 248 -3.94 1.59 24.91
CA GLU A 248 -4.76 1.05 26.01
C GLU A 248 -4.13 -0.18 26.66
N ARG A 249 -3.54 -1.09 25.87
CA ARG A 249 -2.81 -2.27 26.39
C ARG A 249 -1.59 -1.89 27.24
N ALA A 250 -0.95 -0.76 26.92
CA ALA A 250 0.25 -0.28 27.60
C ALA A 250 -0.03 0.47 28.92
N LYS A 251 -1.30 0.75 29.28
CA LYS A 251 -1.62 1.31 30.59
C LYS A 251 -1.42 0.24 31.67
N PRO A 252 -0.71 0.52 32.77
CA PRO A 252 -0.71 -0.39 33.91
C PRO A 252 -2.15 -0.56 34.40
N ALA A 253 -2.57 -1.81 34.64
CA ALA A 253 -3.86 -2.09 35.24
C ALA A 253 -4.03 -1.20 36.48
N THR A 254 -5.05 -0.35 36.49
CA THR A 254 -5.47 0.29 37.74
C THR A 254 -5.86 -0.84 38.68
N PRO A 255 -5.31 -0.91 39.91
CA PRO A 255 -5.84 -1.85 40.87
C PRO A 255 -7.32 -1.51 41.05
N ASP A 256 -8.19 -2.51 40.89
CA ASP A 256 -9.61 -2.40 41.17
C ASP A 256 -9.79 -1.65 42.50
N VAL A 257 -10.28 -0.41 42.43
CA VAL A 257 -10.71 0.30 43.62
C VAL A 257 -12.03 -0.35 44.02
N ALA A 258 -11.93 -1.45 44.77
CA ALA A 258 -13.05 -1.97 45.53
C ALA A 258 -13.62 -0.81 46.35
N LEU A 259 -14.88 -0.46 46.09
CA LEU A 259 -15.68 0.42 46.93
C LEU A 259 -15.80 -0.25 48.31
N GLY A 260 -14.86 0.07 49.20
CA GLY A 260 -14.71 -0.52 50.52
C GLY A 260 -14.34 0.55 51.53
N VAL A 261 -15.29 0.82 52.42
CA VAL A 261 -15.23 1.58 53.67
C VAL A 261 -13.82 1.64 54.27
N ALA A 262 -13.34 2.84 54.55
CA ALA A 262 -12.04 3.09 55.17
C ALA A 262 -11.90 2.39 56.53
N PRO A 263 -10.78 1.69 56.79
CA PRO A 263 -10.39 1.36 58.14
C PRO A 263 -9.29 2.29 58.67
N ASP A 264 -9.38 2.41 59.98
CA ASP A 264 -8.69 3.23 60.94
C ASP A 264 -7.16 3.07 60.95
N VAL A 265 -6.49 4.15 61.39
CA VAL A 265 -5.04 4.30 61.44
C VAL A 265 -4.51 3.74 62.75
N SER A 266 -3.85 2.58 62.72
CA SER A 266 -2.90 2.20 63.78
C SER A 266 -1.84 1.19 63.33
N GLN A 267 -0.57 1.63 63.46
CA GLN A 267 0.65 0.87 63.75
C GLN A 267 0.99 -0.39 62.92
N THR A 268 2.15 -0.41 62.25
CA THR A 268 3.42 -1.00 62.76
C THR A 268 4.48 -1.02 61.66
N LEU A 269 5.73 -0.82 62.08
CA LEU A 269 6.97 -1.01 61.32
C LEU A 269 7.21 -2.50 61.05
N ASN A 270 7.69 -2.87 59.85
CA ASN A 270 8.80 -3.82 59.70
C ASN A 270 9.31 -3.97 58.25
N GLU A 271 10.58 -4.38 58.22
CA GLU A 271 11.63 -4.43 57.20
C GLU A 271 11.39 -5.19 55.88
N ASP A 272 12.23 -4.79 54.90
CA ASP A 272 12.91 -5.57 53.87
C ASP A 272 12.14 -6.51 52.94
N LYS A 273 12.10 -6.11 51.65
CA LYS A 273 12.43 -6.96 50.50
C LYS A 273 12.57 -6.14 49.22
N ALA A 274 13.74 -6.21 48.60
CA ALA A 274 14.01 -5.66 47.27
C ALA A 274 13.15 -6.36 46.20
N PRO A 275 12.60 -5.64 45.20
CA PRO A 275 11.93 -6.28 44.09
C PRO A 275 12.91 -6.67 42.98
N ASP A 276 12.67 -7.88 42.48
CA ASP A 276 13.33 -8.59 41.40
C ASP A 276 13.21 -7.84 40.06
N VAL A 277 14.37 -7.55 39.44
CA VAL A 277 14.45 -6.86 38.14
C VAL A 277 14.16 -7.87 37.03
N ARG A 278 12.89 -7.96 36.61
CA ARG A 278 12.53 -8.64 35.36
C ARG A 278 13.16 -7.89 34.17
N ARG A 279 14.18 -8.52 33.59
CA ARG A 279 14.83 -8.14 32.32
C ARG A 279 13.80 -7.94 31.21
N THR A 280 13.59 -6.70 30.79
CA THR A 280 13.08 -6.37 29.46
C THR A 280 14.11 -6.82 28.43
N ARG A 281 13.78 -7.82 27.62
CA ARG A 281 14.55 -8.15 26.41
C ARG A 281 14.37 -6.99 25.43
N GLY A 282 15.31 -6.06 25.40
CA GLY A 282 15.47 -5.16 24.28
C GLY A 282 15.78 -5.97 23.04
N ARG A 283 14.86 -6.01 22.07
CA ARG A 283 15.17 -6.43 20.71
C ARG A 283 15.62 -5.19 19.95
N THR A 284 16.92 -5.15 19.67
CA THR A 284 17.51 -4.20 18.72
C THR A 284 17.09 -4.64 17.32
N TYR A 285 16.20 -3.91 16.67
CA TYR A 285 15.92 -4.10 15.25
C TYR A 285 16.93 -3.25 14.46
N SER A 286 17.86 -3.89 13.75
CA SER A 286 18.71 -3.20 12.79
C SER A 286 17.89 -2.95 11.53
N PHE A 287 17.71 -1.67 11.20
CA PHE A 287 17.17 -1.25 9.92
C PHE A 287 18.21 -1.54 8.84
N THR A 288 18.04 -2.64 8.11
CA THR A 288 18.78 -2.92 6.89
C THR A 288 17.75 -3.11 5.78
N GLU A 289 17.70 -2.18 4.84
CA GLU A 289 16.97 -2.33 3.59
C GLU A 289 17.58 -3.51 2.82
N ASN A 290 17.05 -4.71 3.04
CA ASN A 290 17.43 -5.87 2.27
C ASN A 290 16.65 -5.85 0.95
N PHE A 291 17.27 -5.29 -0.08
CA PHE A 291 16.95 -5.70 -1.45
C PHE A 291 17.21 -7.20 -1.55
N SER A 292 16.16 -8.01 -1.60
CA SER A 292 16.25 -9.42 -1.91
C SER A 292 16.69 -9.56 -3.38
N ILE A 293 17.99 -9.70 -3.60
CA ILE A 293 18.54 -10.22 -4.85
C ILE A 293 18.16 -11.70 -4.88
N ALA A 294 17.27 -12.07 -5.80
CA ALA A 294 16.93 -13.46 -6.05
C ALA A 294 18.22 -14.23 -6.42
N GLY A 295 18.58 -15.19 -5.56
CA GLY A 295 19.70 -16.09 -5.80
C GLY A 295 19.47 -16.95 -7.04
N ALA A 296 20.52 -17.06 -7.83
CA ALA A 296 20.75 -17.95 -8.98
C ALA A 296 19.65 -18.98 -9.27
N ILE A 297 18.87 -18.71 -10.33
CA ILE A 297 18.21 -19.77 -11.10
C ILE A 297 19.29 -20.35 -12.01
N ALA A 298 19.54 -21.65 -11.86
CA ALA A 298 20.53 -22.40 -12.62
C ALA A 298 20.25 -22.31 -14.14
N ASP A 299 21.33 -22.10 -14.88
CA ASP A 299 21.39 -22.20 -16.34
C ASP A 299 20.94 -23.59 -16.81
N ASP A 300 19.83 -23.65 -17.54
CA ASP A 300 19.88 -24.07 -18.94
C ASP A 300 18.53 -23.86 -19.65
N ALA A 301 18.64 -23.49 -20.93
CA ALA A 301 17.58 -23.31 -21.92
C ALA A 301 16.67 -22.07 -21.75
N ILE A 302 16.97 -21.02 -22.51
CA ILE A 302 16.29 -20.77 -23.79
C ILE A 302 17.07 -19.70 -24.57
N GLY A 303 17.33 -20.05 -25.82
CA GLY A 303 18.14 -19.31 -26.75
C GLY A 303 17.57 -17.94 -27.14
N SER A 304 18.55 -17.07 -27.39
CA SER A 304 18.66 -16.17 -28.53
C SER A 304 17.76 -14.94 -28.62
N LEU A 305 18.43 -13.81 -28.36
CA LEU A 305 18.46 -12.54 -29.11
C LEU A 305 17.16 -11.71 -29.10
N GLY A 306 17.16 -10.46 -28.62
CA GLY A 306 18.20 -9.44 -28.83
C GLY A 306 19.10 -9.09 -27.64
N MET A 307 20.40 -9.36 -27.85
CA MET A 307 21.58 -8.59 -27.43
C MET A 307 21.40 -7.08 -27.69
N LEU A 308 22.00 -6.10 -26.99
CA LEU A 308 23.04 -5.98 -25.94
C LEU A 308 22.94 -4.49 -25.47
N ASP A 309 23.30 -4.05 -24.27
CA ASP A 309 24.50 -4.36 -23.49
C ASP A 309 24.24 -4.56 -21.97
N ARG A 310 24.86 -5.62 -21.43
CA ARG A 310 25.33 -5.76 -20.04
C ARG A 310 26.69 -5.05 -19.96
N GLU A 311 27.09 -4.32 -18.92
CA GLU A 311 27.36 -4.77 -17.54
C GLU A 311 27.51 -3.56 -16.57
N PRO A 312 27.50 -3.79 -15.24
CA PRO A 312 27.17 -2.79 -14.24
C PRO A 312 28.40 -2.03 -13.76
N SER A 313 28.43 -0.71 -13.96
CA SER A 313 29.35 0.18 -13.25
C SER A 313 28.58 1.01 -12.23
N LYS A 314 29.12 0.99 -11.01
CA LYS A 314 28.63 1.64 -9.79
C LYS A 314 28.01 3.01 -10.09
N LEU A 315 26.75 3.18 -9.72
CA LEU A 315 26.07 4.48 -9.74
C LEU A 315 26.68 5.38 -8.66
N GLU A 316 27.40 6.42 -9.10
CA GLU A 316 27.82 7.54 -8.26
C GLU A 316 26.68 8.58 -8.13
N PRO A 317 26.56 9.32 -7.00
CA PRO A 317 25.47 10.25 -6.76
C PRO A 317 25.44 11.45 -7.73
N LEU A 318 24.23 11.89 -8.08
CA LEU A 318 23.84 12.84 -9.13
C LEU A 318 24.35 14.31 -9.01
N ALA A 319 25.35 14.61 -8.17
CA ALA A 319 25.81 15.97 -7.90
C ALA A 319 27.01 16.45 -8.74
N GLN A 320 27.53 15.64 -9.67
CA GLN A 320 28.72 15.99 -10.48
C GLN A 320 28.44 16.22 -11.97
N LEU A 321 27.18 16.27 -12.41
CA LEU A 321 26.81 16.49 -13.81
C LEU A 321 26.61 17.97 -14.21
N VAL A 322 27.01 18.92 -13.35
CA VAL A 322 26.96 20.36 -13.65
C VAL A 322 28.37 20.94 -13.73
N ASN A 323 29.22 20.44 -14.63
CA ASN A 323 30.33 21.26 -15.15
C ASN A 323 31.08 20.69 -16.37
N THR A 324 30.42 20.48 -17.51
CA THR A 324 31.12 20.38 -18.80
C THR A 324 30.24 20.88 -19.96
N ALA A 325 29.80 22.14 -19.87
CA ALA A 325 29.35 22.85 -21.07
C ALA A 325 30.58 23.40 -21.80
N LYS A 326 30.97 22.76 -22.92
CA LYS A 326 31.59 23.40 -24.10
C LYS A 326 31.81 22.38 -25.21
N CYS A 327 30.89 22.36 -26.18
CA CYS A 327 31.28 22.15 -27.57
C CYS A 327 30.28 22.93 -28.46
N PRO A 328 30.76 23.81 -29.37
CA PRO A 328 29.91 24.67 -30.17
C PRO A 328 29.36 23.93 -31.39
N TYR A 329 28.06 24.08 -31.62
CA TYR A 329 27.42 23.71 -32.88
C TYR A 329 27.62 24.84 -33.89
N THR A 330 28.14 24.53 -35.07
CA THR A 330 28.13 25.41 -36.26
C THR A 330 27.25 24.77 -37.33
N PRO A 331 26.22 25.46 -37.84
CA PRO A 331 25.43 24.98 -38.96
C PRO A 331 26.03 25.41 -40.31
N ASP A 332 25.66 24.64 -41.33
CA ASP A 332 25.51 24.98 -42.76
C ASP A 332 26.34 24.13 -43.73
N THR A 333 25.67 23.23 -44.46
CA THR A 333 25.38 23.28 -45.92
C THR A 333 24.49 22.11 -46.31
#